data_AF-A0A7C9W8P2-F1
#
_entry.id   AF-A0A7C9W8P2-F1
#
_cell.length_a   1.000
_cell.length_b   1.000
_cell.length_c   1.000
_cell.angle_alpha   90.00
_cell.angle_beta   90.00
_cell.angle_gamma   90.00
#
_symmetry.space_group_name_H-M   'P 1'
#
loop_
_entity.id
_entity.type
_entity.pdbx_description
1 polymer ?
#
loop_
_entity_poly.entity_id
_entity_poly.type
_entity_poly.pdbx_seq_one_letter_code
_entity_poly.pdbx_strand_id
1 'polypeptide(L)'
;MAEYEFDVALSCAEKDRELVLPVLQQLKALNVEVFYDKERETEWWGLDLVEYFSEAYSRRARYVLVFTSQHYVDKWAQLQRRVTLARALEQHTEYVLPIRIDDTAVPGLPSTIGYLDLRVHEPDVIADAVVQKLAQHRAEFTAQTPITPTSVAALAREKPRGWEYLLYVTVVSQGLGELEPKYWEHFLRYAPRNGTVEHGSGITLIRDRNVVLSEIIKVAVETVFTADTQEAAFGEPGVPGDPDRIVHLGELFVRTFDEILEWARGIHGTSYASEPARVAARIQAQFADQQLRAMHAVAADLREVADTLVERLTAGEQINVTVPLVFEVDPELERKFKTALDKLSR
;
A
#
# COMPACT_ATOMS: atom_id res chain seq x y z
N MET A 1 7.74 -10.63 -11.83
CA MET A 1 7.23 -12.01 -11.99
C MET A 1 5.83 -11.91 -12.58
N ALA A 2 5.65 -12.50 -13.77
CA ALA A 2 4.47 -12.63 -14.63
C ALA A 2 3.31 -11.63 -14.45
N GLU A 3 3.15 -10.75 -15.44
CA GLU A 3 1.90 -10.05 -15.77
C GLU A 3 0.84 -11.12 -16.12
N TYR A 4 -0.21 -11.24 -15.31
CA TYR A 4 -1.34 -12.12 -15.61
C TYR A 4 -2.32 -11.36 -16.51
N GLU A 5 -2.61 -11.90 -17.69
CA GLU A 5 -3.63 -11.37 -18.59
C GLU A 5 -5.05 -11.66 -18.08
N PHE A 6 -5.20 -12.66 -17.18
CA PHE A 6 -6.49 -13.09 -16.66
C PHE A 6 -6.48 -13.22 -15.14
N ASP A 7 -7.56 -12.76 -14.51
CA ASP A 7 -7.83 -13.00 -13.10
C ASP A 7 -8.03 -14.50 -12.86
N VAL A 8 -8.79 -15.17 -13.72
CA VAL A 8 -9.05 -16.60 -13.61
C VAL A 8 -9.09 -17.30 -14.96
N ALA A 9 -8.71 -18.57 -15.01
CA ALA A 9 -8.90 -19.43 -16.17
C ALA A 9 -9.85 -20.58 -15.84
N LEU A 10 -10.81 -20.84 -16.73
CA LEU A 10 -11.74 -21.96 -16.56
C LEU A 10 -11.22 -23.21 -17.27
N SER A 11 -11.07 -24.29 -16.52
CA SER A 11 -10.72 -25.60 -17.06
C SER A 11 -11.88 -26.57 -16.86
N CYS A 12 -12.53 -26.98 -17.96
CA CYS A 12 -13.68 -27.88 -17.94
C CYS A 12 -13.65 -28.86 -19.12
N ALA A 13 -14.42 -29.95 -19.03
CA ALA A 13 -14.61 -30.84 -20.17
C ALA A 13 -15.61 -30.24 -21.16
N GLU A 14 -15.47 -30.57 -22.45
CA GLU A 14 -16.40 -30.08 -23.48
C GLU A 14 -17.86 -30.41 -23.19
N LYS A 15 -18.11 -31.59 -22.59
CA LYS A 15 -19.45 -32.06 -22.22
C LYS A 15 -20.07 -31.30 -21.04
N ASP A 16 -19.25 -30.61 -20.26
CA ASP A 16 -19.68 -29.90 -19.05
C ASP A 16 -19.86 -28.39 -19.29
N ARG A 17 -19.59 -27.90 -20.51
CA ARG A 17 -19.62 -26.47 -20.83
C ARG A 17 -20.95 -25.80 -20.52
N GLU A 18 -22.07 -26.51 -20.73
CA GLU A 18 -23.41 -25.99 -20.41
C GLU A 18 -23.57 -25.67 -18.91
N LEU A 19 -22.91 -26.44 -18.03
CA LEU A 19 -22.93 -26.22 -16.58
C LEU A 19 -21.99 -25.10 -16.14
N VAL A 20 -20.95 -24.81 -16.92
CA VAL A 20 -19.93 -23.79 -16.63
C VAL A 20 -20.35 -22.40 -17.11
N LEU A 21 -21.14 -22.33 -18.19
CA LEU A 21 -21.59 -21.08 -18.81
C LEU A 21 -22.25 -20.09 -17.83
N PRO A 22 -23.15 -20.50 -16.92
CA PRO A 22 -23.73 -19.59 -15.95
C PRO A 22 -22.68 -18.94 -15.03
N VAL A 23 -21.68 -19.72 -14.58
CA VAL A 23 -20.59 -19.21 -13.73
C VAL A 23 -19.75 -18.19 -14.51
N LEU A 24 -19.40 -18.50 -15.76
CA LEU A 24 -18.67 -17.58 -16.64
C LEU A 24 -19.42 -16.25 -16.83
N GLN A 25 -20.74 -16.31 -17.05
CA GLN A 25 -21.56 -15.12 -17.22
C GLN A 25 -21.59 -14.25 -15.95
N GLN A 26 -21.71 -14.88 -14.77
CA GLN A 26 -21.67 -14.16 -13.50
C GLN A 26 -20.30 -13.52 -13.23
N LEU A 27 -19.21 -14.25 -13.48
CA LEU A 27 -17.85 -13.70 -13.35
C LEU A 27 -17.64 -12.47 -14.26
N LYS A 28 -18.11 -12.53 -15.51
CA LYS A 28 -18.06 -11.40 -16.43
C LYS A 28 -18.93 -10.23 -15.97
N ALA A 29 -20.13 -10.49 -15.45
CA ALA A 29 -21.00 -9.45 -14.90
C ALA A 29 -20.36 -8.73 -13.69
N LEU A 30 -19.48 -9.41 -12.97
CA LEU A 30 -18.68 -8.87 -11.85
C LEU A 30 -17.35 -8.23 -12.31
N ASN A 31 -17.13 -8.01 -13.62
CA ASN A 31 -15.89 -7.48 -14.19
C ASN A 31 -14.62 -8.29 -13.87
N VAL A 32 -14.73 -9.62 -13.78
CA VAL A 32 -13.56 -10.51 -13.67
C VAL A 32 -13.03 -10.83 -15.07
N GLU A 33 -11.72 -10.69 -15.29
CA GLU A 33 -11.08 -11.08 -16.55
C GLU A 33 -10.88 -12.60 -16.60
N VAL A 34 -11.67 -13.28 -17.45
CA VAL A 34 -11.73 -14.74 -17.50
C VAL A 34 -11.13 -15.28 -18.80
N PHE A 35 -10.16 -16.19 -18.68
CA PHE A 35 -9.74 -17.03 -19.81
C PHE A 35 -10.72 -18.20 -20.00
N TYR A 36 -11.34 -18.26 -21.18
CA TYR A 36 -12.20 -19.36 -21.61
C TYR A 36 -11.84 -19.81 -23.04
N ASP A 37 -11.49 -21.10 -23.18
CA ASP A 37 -10.91 -21.68 -24.39
C ASP A 37 -11.79 -21.51 -25.65
N LYS A 38 -13.10 -21.64 -25.48
CA LYS A 38 -14.09 -21.63 -26.57
C LYS A 38 -14.35 -20.24 -27.16
N GLU A 39 -14.06 -19.17 -26.42
CA GLU A 39 -14.23 -17.80 -26.92
C GLU A 39 -13.02 -17.31 -27.73
N ARG A 40 -11.90 -18.06 -27.69
CA ARG A 40 -10.62 -17.67 -28.29
C ARG A 40 -10.17 -18.59 -29.43
N GLU A 41 -11.10 -19.28 -30.08
CA GLU A 41 -10.78 -20.24 -31.16
C GLU A 41 -9.98 -19.60 -32.30
N THR A 42 -10.24 -18.34 -32.63
CA THR A 42 -9.51 -17.61 -33.67
C THR A 42 -8.07 -17.28 -33.26
N GLU A 43 -7.77 -17.15 -31.96
CA GLU A 43 -6.44 -16.79 -31.47
C GLU A 43 -5.48 -17.98 -31.49
N TRP A 44 -5.95 -19.17 -31.09
CA TRP A 44 -5.10 -20.37 -31.05
C TRP A 44 -5.11 -21.15 -32.37
N TRP A 45 -5.93 -20.76 -33.35
CA TRP A 45 -6.02 -21.44 -34.64
C TRP A 45 -4.67 -21.40 -35.37
N GLY A 46 -4.01 -22.56 -35.45
CA GLY A 46 -2.69 -22.72 -36.08
C GLY A 46 -1.50 -22.68 -35.11
N LEU A 47 -1.74 -22.53 -33.79
CA LEU A 47 -0.72 -22.61 -32.75
C LEU A 47 -0.57 -24.03 -32.20
N ASP A 48 0.55 -24.28 -31.51
CA ASP A 48 0.69 -25.46 -30.67
C ASP A 48 -0.22 -25.33 -29.44
N LEU A 49 -1.26 -26.16 -29.39
CA LEU A 49 -2.26 -26.13 -28.32
C LEU A 49 -1.65 -26.47 -26.96
N VAL A 50 -0.65 -27.36 -26.91
CA VAL A 50 -0.02 -27.75 -25.65
C VAL A 50 0.71 -26.57 -25.05
N GLU A 51 1.49 -25.85 -25.87
CA GLU A 51 2.23 -24.66 -25.44
C GLU A 51 1.29 -23.51 -25.09
N TYR A 52 0.32 -23.19 -25.97
CA TYR A 52 -0.63 -22.09 -25.76
C TYR A 52 -1.43 -22.26 -24.46
N PHE A 53 -2.02 -23.44 -24.24
CA PHE A 53 -2.77 -23.69 -23.01
C PHE A 53 -1.84 -23.79 -21.80
N SER A 54 -0.65 -24.37 -21.95
CA SER A 54 0.35 -24.39 -20.88
C SER A 54 0.65 -22.98 -20.41
N GLU A 55 0.93 -22.04 -21.31
CA GLU A 55 1.18 -20.64 -20.93
C GLU A 55 -0.06 -19.94 -20.40
N ALA A 56 -1.23 -20.16 -21.01
CA ALA A 56 -2.49 -19.57 -20.56
C ALA A 56 -2.79 -19.91 -19.10
N TYR A 57 -2.78 -21.20 -18.76
CA TYR A 57 -3.01 -21.63 -17.39
C TYR A 57 -1.82 -21.28 -16.50
N SER A 58 -0.59 -21.69 -16.84
CA SER A 58 0.56 -21.62 -15.92
C SER A 58 1.21 -20.25 -15.79
N ARG A 59 1.01 -19.29 -16.71
CA ARG A 59 1.70 -17.99 -16.68
C ARG A 59 0.77 -16.79 -16.85
N ARG A 60 -0.31 -16.92 -17.62
CA ARG A 60 -1.20 -15.79 -17.96
C ARG A 60 -2.42 -15.69 -17.04
N ALA A 61 -2.79 -16.75 -16.32
CA ALA A 61 -3.91 -16.74 -15.38
C ALA A 61 -3.44 -16.76 -13.92
N ARG A 62 -4.10 -15.96 -13.07
CA ARG A 62 -3.80 -15.87 -11.64
C ARG A 62 -4.31 -17.08 -10.85
N TYR A 63 -5.56 -17.49 -11.09
CA TYR A 63 -6.11 -18.75 -10.58
C TYR A 63 -6.65 -19.63 -11.71
N VAL A 64 -6.71 -20.94 -11.47
CA VAL A 64 -7.38 -21.88 -12.37
C VAL A 64 -8.55 -22.52 -11.65
N LEU A 65 -9.75 -22.25 -12.16
CA LEU A 65 -10.99 -22.90 -11.75
C LEU A 65 -11.11 -24.23 -12.47
N VAL A 66 -10.95 -25.32 -11.71
CA VAL A 66 -10.96 -26.67 -12.26
C VAL A 66 -12.33 -27.30 -11.99
N PHE A 67 -13.13 -27.44 -13.04
CA PHE A 67 -14.43 -28.10 -12.98
C PHE A 67 -14.24 -29.61 -13.09
N THR A 68 -14.34 -30.27 -11.94
CA THR A 68 -14.10 -31.70 -11.76
C THR A 68 -15.36 -32.50 -12.02
N SER A 69 -15.25 -33.46 -12.95
CA SER A 69 -16.31 -34.38 -13.35
C SER A 69 -15.71 -35.69 -13.89
N GLN A 70 -16.56 -36.70 -14.11
CA GLN A 70 -16.18 -37.92 -14.83
C GLN A 70 -15.65 -37.60 -16.24
N HIS A 71 -16.31 -36.68 -16.95
CA HIS A 71 -15.91 -36.27 -18.29
C HIS A 71 -14.58 -35.52 -18.30
N TYR A 72 -14.28 -34.80 -17.22
CA TYR A 72 -12.99 -34.13 -17.02
C TYR A 72 -11.88 -35.17 -16.88
N VAL A 73 -12.05 -36.18 -16.02
CA VAL A 73 -11.06 -37.24 -15.80
C VAL A 73 -10.81 -38.10 -17.04
N ASP A 74 -11.87 -38.40 -17.81
CA ASP A 74 -11.74 -39.19 -19.04
C ASP A 74 -10.95 -38.46 -20.13
N LYS A 75 -11.08 -37.12 -20.22
CA LYS A 75 -10.35 -36.26 -21.16
C LYS A 75 -9.00 -35.80 -20.59
N TRP A 76 -8.73 -36.02 -19.31
CA TRP A 76 -7.50 -35.67 -18.59
C TRP A 76 -6.31 -36.50 -19.06
N ALA A 77 -5.92 -36.33 -20.32
CA ALA A 77 -4.74 -36.94 -20.90
C ALA A 77 -3.49 -36.52 -20.10
N GLN A 78 -2.55 -37.46 -19.98
CA GLN A 78 -1.32 -37.38 -19.16
C GLN A 78 -0.52 -36.07 -19.30
N LEU A 79 -0.69 -35.34 -20.42
CA LEU A 79 0.03 -34.12 -20.74
C LEU A 79 -0.51 -32.89 -19.97
N GLN A 80 -1.83 -32.69 -19.88
CA GLN A 80 -2.40 -31.57 -19.10
C GLN A 80 -2.18 -31.74 -17.60
N ARG A 81 -2.21 -33.00 -17.12
CA ARG A 81 -1.89 -33.37 -15.73
C ARG A 81 -0.52 -32.84 -15.27
N ARG A 82 0.47 -32.84 -16.18
CA ARG A 82 1.85 -32.50 -15.86
C ARG A 82 2.11 -31.00 -15.80
N VAL A 83 1.31 -30.21 -16.51
CA VAL A 83 1.52 -28.76 -16.65
C VAL A 83 0.71 -27.98 -15.62
N THR A 84 -0.59 -28.27 -15.49
CA THR A 84 -1.50 -27.52 -14.61
C THR A 84 -1.20 -27.78 -13.12
N LEU A 85 -0.80 -29.01 -12.76
CA LEU A 85 -0.49 -29.37 -11.37
C LEU A 85 0.98 -29.14 -10.98
N ALA A 86 1.91 -29.05 -11.94
CA ALA A 86 3.33 -28.81 -11.60
C ALA A 86 3.51 -27.48 -10.86
N ARG A 87 2.83 -26.42 -11.30
CA ARG A 87 2.89 -25.11 -10.63
C ARG A 87 2.23 -25.12 -9.24
N ALA A 88 1.08 -25.80 -9.10
CA ALA A 88 0.38 -25.95 -7.83
C ALA A 88 1.20 -26.75 -6.79
N LEU A 89 1.97 -27.74 -7.26
CA LEU A 89 2.84 -28.58 -6.43
C LEU A 89 4.19 -27.90 -6.09
N GLU A 90 4.72 -27.06 -6.98
CA GLU A 90 5.99 -26.37 -6.78
C GLU A 90 5.89 -25.10 -5.90
N GLN A 91 4.74 -24.40 -5.91
CA GLN A 91 4.64 -23.08 -5.28
C GLN A 91 3.95 -23.03 -3.90
N HIS A 92 3.45 -24.15 -3.36
CA HIS A 92 2.74 -24.17 -2.05
C HIS A 92 1.65 -23.08 -1.91
N THR A 93 1.05 -22.65 -3.02
CA THR A 93 0.07 -21.54 -3.06
C THR A 93 -1.25 -22.02 -3.66
N GLU A 94 -2.35 -21.41 -3.24
CA GLU A 94 -3.75 -21.73 -3.56
C GLU A 94 -4.14 -21.46 -5.03
N TYR A 95 -3.30 -21.86 -5.99
CA TYR A 95 -3.44 -21.52 -7.41
C TYR A 95 -4.59 -22.27 -8.14
N VAL A 96 -4.92 -23.48 -7.69
CA VAL A 96 -6.03 -24.29 -8.24
C VAL A 96 -7.24 -24.20 -7.31
N LEU A 97 -8.39 -23.83 -7.87
CA LEU A 97 -9.68 -23.73 -7.18
C LEU A 97 -10.64 -24.79 -7.73
N PRO A 98 -10.79 -25.95 -7.07
CA PRO A 98 -11.65 -27.03 -7.55
C PRO A 98 -13.15 -26.70 -7.39
N ILE A 99 -13.92 -26.98 -8.43
CA ILE A 99 -15.38 -26.95 -8.43
C ILE A 99 -15.88 -28.34 -8.82
N ARG A 100 -16.69 -28.98 -7.99
CA ARG A 100 -17.28 -30.30 -8.25
C ARG A 100 -18.56 -30.18 -9.05
N ILE A 101 -18.62 -30.93 -10.14
CA ILE A 101 -19.87 -31.21 -10.87
C ILE A 101 -20.43 -32.56 -10.39
N ASP A 102 -19.56 -33.53 -10.11
CA ASP A 102 -19.91 -34.83 -9.54
C ASP A 102 -18.89 -35.27 -8.46
N ASP A 103 -19.04 -36.50 -7.95
CA ASP A 103 -18.16 -37.08 -6.92
C ASP A 103 -16.94 -37.82 -7.48
N THR A 104 -16.62 -37.63 -8.77
CA THR A 104 -15.49 -38.31 -9.40
C THR A 104 -14.17 -37.82 -8.80
N ALA A 105 -13.38 -38.75 -8.27
CA ALA A 105 -12.05 -38.44 -7.75
C ALA A 105 -11.09 -38.10 -8.90
N VAL A 106 -10.45 -36.92 -8.84
CA VAL A 106 -9.49 -36.49 -9.85
C VAL A 106 -8.07 -36.99 -9.51
N PRO A 107 -7.45 -37.83 -10.34
CA PRO A 107 -6.11 -38.34 -10.08
C PRO A 107 -5.05 -37.23 -10.01
N GLY A 108 -4.46 -37.04 -8.83
CA GLY A 108 -3.43 -36.02 -8.58
C GLY A 108 -3.91 -34.77 -7.86
N LEU A 109 -5.22 -34.65 -7.58
CA LEU A 109 -5.77 -33.65 -6.68
C LEU A 109 -6.04 -34.30 -5.30
N PRO A 110 -5.31 -33.94 -4.24
CA PRO A 110 -5.53 -34.49 -2.91
C PRO A 110 -6.97 -34.26 -2.40
N SER A 111 -7.54 -35.25 -1.72
CA SER A 111 -8.86 -35.13 -1.08
C SER A 111 -8.91 -34.10 0.06
N THR A 112 -7.75 -33.61 0.49
CA THR A 112 -7.59 -32.58 1.53
C THR A 112 -7.74 -31.16 1.00
N ILE A 113 -7.82 -30.96 -0.32
CA ILE A 113 -8.03 -29.63 -0.92
C ILE A 113 -9.53 -29.27 -0.84
N GLY A 114 -9.83 -28.08 -0.33
CA GLY A 114 -11.19 -27.53 -0.30
C GLY A 114 -11.75 -27.32 -1.71
N TYR A 115 -13.06 -27.50 -1.86
CA TYR A 115 -13.76 -27.37 -3.14
C TYR A 115 -15.11 -26.69 -2.95
N LEU A 116 -15.61 -26.06 -4.01
CA LEU A 116 -17.03 -25.69 -4.12
C LEU A 116 -17.77 -26.76 -4.94
N ASP A 117 -19.08 -26.86 -4.77
CA ASP A 117 -19.90 -27.90 -5.41
C ASP A 117 -21.08 -27.28 -6.15
N LEU A 118 -21.14 -27.45 -7.47
CA LEU A 118 -22.20 -26.91 -8.34
C LEU A 118 -23.58 -27.53 -8.08
N ARG A 119 -23.66 -28.64 -7.34
CA ARG A 119 -24.93 -29.27 -6.95
C ARG A 119 -25.56 -28.60 -5.73
N VAL A 120 -24.78 -27.81 -5.00
CA VAL A 120 -25.17 -27.18 -3.74
C VAL A 120 -25.03 -25.66 -3.78
N HIS A 121 -24.07 -25.16 -4.55
CA HIS A 121 -23.81 -23.73 -4.72
C HIS A 121 -24.31 -23.28 -6.08
N GLU A 122 -25.15 -22.26 -6.06
CA GLU A 122 -25.60 -21.59 -7.27
C GLU A 122 -24.42 -20.85 -7.95
N PRO A 123 -24.49 -20.60 -9.28
CA PRO A 123 -23.40 -19.98 -10.02
C PRO A 123 -22.95 -18.61 -9.53
N ASP A 124 -23.87 -17.82 -8.96
CA ASP A 124 -23.60 -16.52 -8.32
C ASP A 124 -22.75 -16.68 -7.07
N VAL A 125 -23.06 -17.65 -6.21
CA VAL A 125 -22.28 -17.97 -4.99
C VAL A 125 -20.84 -18.35 -5.34
N ILE A 126 -20.65 -19.11 -6.41
CA ILE A 126 -19.32 -19.49 -6.88
C ILE A 126 -18.57 -18.25 -7.40
N ALA A 127 -19.23 -17.40 -8.19
CA ALA A 127 -18.61 -16.18 -8.71
C ALA A 127 -18.20 -15.21 -7.59
N ASP A 128 -19.05 -15.04 -6.58
CA ASP A 128 -18.75 -14.23 -5.40
C ASP A 128 -17.57 -14.79 -4.61
N ALA A 129 -17.50 -16.12 -4.43
CA ALA A 129 -16.36 -16.76 -3.76
C ALA A 129 -15.04 -16.55 -4.53
N VAL A 130 -15.08 -16.53 -5.86
CA VAL A 130 -13.92 -16.21 -6.70
C VAL A 130 -13.51 -14.75 -6.52
N VAL A 131 -14.47 -13.82 -6.51
CA VAL A 131 -14.18 -12.39 -6.24
C VAL A 131 -13.56 -12.22 -4.85
N GLN A 132 -14.05 -12.92 -3.84
CA GLN A 132 -13.45 -12.91 -2.50
C GLN A 132 -12.02 -13.45 -2.51
N LYS A 133 -11.74 -14.54 -3.24
CA LYS A 133 -10.38 -15.07 -3.37
C LYS A 133 -9.44 -14.08 -4.09
N LEU A 134 -9.92 -13.45 -5.16
CA LEU A 134 -9.18 -12.39 -5.86
C LEU A 134 -8.91 -11.20 -4.93
N ALA A 135 -9.88 -10.80 -4.11
CA ALA A 135 -9.74 -9.71 -3.14
C ALA A 135 -8.73 -10.06 -2.03
N GLN A 136 -8.78 -11.27 -1.47
CA GLN A 136 -7.85 -11.75 -0.45
C GLN A 136 -6.40 -11.80 -0.94
N HIS A 137 -6.18 -12.24 -2.19
CA HIS A 137 -4.84 -12.23 -2.77
C HIS A 137 -4.39 -10.81 -3.15
N ARG A 138 -5.31 -9.94 -3.58
CA ARG A 138 -5.05 -8.51 -3.78
C ARG A 138 -4.74 -7.77 -2.47
N ALA A 139 -4.92 -8.40 -1.30
CA ALA A 139 -4.65 -7.87 0.03
C ALA A 139 -3.26 -8.21 0.62
N GLU A 140 -2.33 -8.82 -0.13
CA GLU A 140 -0.96 -9.04 0.36
C GLU A 140 -0.18 -7.74 0.65
N PHE A 141 -0.66 -6.60 0.14
CA PHE A 141 -0.13 -5.29 0.47
C PHE A 141 -0.98 -4.61 1.55
N THR A 142 -0.40 -4.51 2.75
CA THR A 142 -0.98 -3.82 3.91
C THR A 142 -0.11 -2.62 4.26
N ALA A 143 -0.58 -1.76 5.17
CA ALA A 143 0.25 -0.68 5.73
C ALA A 143 1.52 -1.20 6.44
N GLN A 144 1.64 -2.52 6.68
CA GLN A 144 2.83 -3.16 7.27
C GLN A 144 3.79 -3.75 6.24
N THR A 145 3.41 -3.81 4.95
CA THR A 145 4.24 -4.46 3.93
C THR A 145 5.51 -3.66 3.68
N PRO A 146 6.72 -4.22 3.88
CA PRO A 146 7.99 -3.51 3.64
C PRO A 146 8.03 -2.85 2.26
N ILE A 147 8.41 -1.57 2.16
CA ILE A 147 8.66 -0.88 0.89
C ILE A 147 10.01 -1.39 0.38
N THR A 148 9.93 -2.25 -0.61
CA THR A 148 11.07 -2.70 -1.39
C THR A 148 10.76 -2.38 -2.85
N PRO A 149 11.76 -2.21 -3.72
CA PRO A 149 11.51 -2.06 -5.15
C PRO A 149 10.60 -3.16 -5.70
N THR A 150 10.69 -4.37 -5.13
CA THR A 150 9.85 -5.52 -5.49
C THR A 150 8.40 -5.37 -5.03
N SER A 151 8.14 -4.91 -3.80
CA SER A 151 6.77 -4.74 -3.29
C SER A 151 6.08 -3.52 -3.89
N VAL A 152 6.79 -2.43 -4.14
CA VAL A 152 6.27 -1.27 -4.89
C VAL A 152 5.94 -1.66 -6.31
N ALA A 153 6.84 -2.37 -7.01
CA ALA A 153 6.56 -2.86 -8.35
C ALA A 153 5.40 -3.86 -8.39
N ALA A 154 5.23 -4.68 -7.35
CA ALA A 154 4.08 -5.59 -7.23
C ALA A 154 2.77 -4.81 -7.05
N LEU A 155 2.73 -3.82 -6.15
CA LEU A 155 1.55 -2.98 -5.93
C LEU A 155 1.18 -2.15 -7.16
N ALA A 156 2.18 -1.51 -7.78
CA ALA A 156 2.02 -0.71 -9.00
C ALA A 156 1.55 -1.54 -10.20
N ARG A 157 1.89 -2.84 -10.24
CA ARG A 157 1.41 -3.78 -11.25
C ARG A 157 0.00 -4.27 -10.97
N GLU A 158 -0.27 -4.68 -9.72
CA GLU A 158 -1.55 -5.33 -9.37
C GLU A 158 -2.70 -4.35 -9.18
N LYS A 159 -2.37 -3.08 -8.88
CA LYS A 159 -3.32 -1.97 -8.69
C LYS A 159 -4.62 -2.40 -7.99
N PRO A 160 -4.54 -3.02 -6.79
CA PRO A 160 -5.74 -3.35 -6.02
C PRO A 160 -6.57 -2.09 -5.73
N ARG A 161 -7.84 -2.26 -5.33
CA ARG A 161 -8.68 -1.10 -4.99
C ARG A 161 -8.01 -0.29 -3.87
N GLY A 162 -7.80 1.00 -4.11
CA GLY A 162 -7.13 1.90 -3.17
C GLY A 162 -5.61 1.76 -3.12
N TRP A 163 -4.97 1.14 -4.12
CA TRP A 163 -3.52 0.94 -4.15
C TRP A 163 -2.72 2.24 -4.04
N GLU A 164 -3.22 3.36 -4.60
CA GLU A 164 -2.54 4.66 -4.51
C GLU A 164 -2.38 5.08 -3.04
N TYR A 165 -3.46 4.94 -2.28
CA TYR A 165 -3.49 5.29 -0.87
C TYR A 165 -2.64 4.34 -0.04
N LEU A 166 -2.76 3.03 -0.27
CA LEU A 166 -1.94 2.04 0.41
C LEU A 166 -0.44 2.31 0.18
N LEU A 167 -0.04 2.61 -1.06
CA LEU A 167 1.35 2.93 -1.39
C LEU A 167 1.85 4.13 -0.57
N TYR A 168 1.10 5.22 -0.60
CA TYR A 168 1.45 6.44 0.13
C TYR A 168 1.58 6.20 1.63
N VAL A 169 0.57 5.58 2.25
CA VAL A 169 0.55 5.32 3.69
C VAL A 169 1.68 4.41 4.12
N THR A 170 2.03 3.42 3.32
CA THR A 170 3.14 2.51 3.63
C THR A 170 4.49 3.23 3.57
N VAL A 171 4.71 4.11 2.57
CA VAL A 171 5.93 4.95 2.47
C VAL A 171 6.04 5.86 3.70
N VAL A 172 4.97 6.57 4.05
CA VAL A 172 4.94 7.48 5.21
C VAL A 172 5.18 6.71 6.51
N SER A 173 4.47 5.60 6.73
CA SER A 173 4.57 4.79 7.96
C SER A 173 5.97 4.25 8.18
N GLN A 174 6.65 3.79 7.13
CA GLN A 174 8.01 3.26 7.24
C GLN A 174 9.03 4.35 7.47
N GLY A 175 8.95 5.44 6.70
CA GLY A 175 9.86 6.57 6.87
C GLY A 175 9.77 7.17 8.28
N LEU A 176 8.54 7.32 8.82
CA LEU A 176 8.37 7.78 10.20
C LEU A 176 8.88 6.75 11.22
N GLY A 177 8.69 5.44 10.96
CA GLY A 177 9.25 4.36 11.79
C GLY A 177 10.77 4.40 11.90
N GLU A 178 11.48 4.78 10.84
CA GLU A 178 12.94 4.98 10.86
C GLU A 178 13.37 6.19 11.70
N LEU A 179 12.50 7.21 11.78
CA LEU A 179 12.73 8.45 12.53
C LEU A 179 12.23 8.40 13.97
N GLU A 180 11.56 7.30 14.36
CA GLU A 180 10.97 7.11 15.69
C GLU A 180 11.97 7.36 16.84
N PRO A 181 13.24 6.89 16.80
CA PRO A 181 14.21 7.22 17.84
C PRO A 181 14.48 8.73 17.95
N LYS A 182 14.62 9.43 16.81
CA LYS A 182 14.85 10.89 16.81
C LYS A 182 13.64 11.64 17.38
N TYR A 183 12.43 11.18 17.06
CA TYR A 183 11.18 11.71 17.58
C TYR A 183 11.10 11.58 19.10
N TRP A 184 11.39 10.41 19.68
CA TRP A 184 11.42 10.23 21.13
C TRP A 184 12.50 11.09 21.81
N GLU A 185 13.70 11.15 21.24
CA GLU A 185 14.79 11.98 21.76
C GLU A 185 14.42 13.47 21.83
N HIS A 186 13.68 13.97 20.83
CA HIS A 186 13.17 15.35 20.80
C HIS A 186 12.31 15.66 22.04
N PHE A 187 11.35 14.80 22.38
CA PHE A 187 10.49 15.00 23.56
C PHE A 187 11.23 14.80 24.89
N LEU A 188 12.32 14.02 24.90
CA LEU A 188 13.26 13.95 26.02
C LEU A 188 14.17 15.20 26.12
N ARG A 189 14.04 16.15 25.18
CA ARG A 189 14.88 17.34 25.05
C ARG A 189 16.35 17.02 24.82
N TYR A 190 16.62 15.85 24.29
CA TYR A 190 17.94 15.27 24.13
C TYR A 190 18.41 15.33 22.67
N ALA A 191 19.72 15.58 22.52
CA ALA A 191 20.47 15.28 21.31
C ALA A 191 21.96 15.13 21.69
N PRO A 192 22.76 14.36 20.93
CA PRO A 192 24.20 14.37 21.07
C PRO A 192 24.77 15.78 20.94
N ARG A 193 25.86 16.08 21.64
CA ARG A 193 26.54 17.38 21.49
C ARG A 193 27.11 17.47 20.07
N ASN A 194 26.79 18.53 19.35
CA ASN A 194 27.18 18.69 17.94
C ASN A 194 28.52 19.42 17.75
N GLY A 195 29.25 19.70 18.85
CA GLY A 195 30.53 20.44 18.82
C GLY A 195 30.38 21.96 18.77
N THR A 196 29.19 22.50 18.49
CA THR A 196 28.95 23.95 18.47
C THR A 196 28.80 24.49 19.89
N VAL A 197 29.56 25.54 20.20
CA VAL A 197 29.46 26.29 21.46
C VAL A 197 29.14 27.76 21.16
N GLU A 198 27.97 28.21 21.61
CA GLU A 198 27.56 29.61 21.53
C GLU A 198 28.10 30.37 22.76
N HIS A 199 29.02 31.30 22.51
CA HIS A 199 29.69 32.10 23.54
C HIS A 199 29.05 33.47 23.78
N GLY A 200 28.24 33.98 22.84
CA GLY A 200 27.61 35.29 22.90
C GLY A 200 26.25 35.27 23.60
N SER A 201 25.41 36.27 23.28
CA SER A 201 24.04 36.38 23.80
C SER A 201 23.11 35.29 23.25
N GLY A 202 23.50 34.58 22.20
CA GLY A 202 22.66 33.62 21.49
C GLY A 202 21.55 34.23 20.63
N ILE A 203 21.35 35.55 20.66
CA ILE A 203 20.25 36.24 19.93
C ILE A 203 20.33 35.98 18.43
N THR A 204 21.51 36.12 17.83
CA THR A 204 21.71 35.90 16.39
C THR A 204 21.36 34.46 16.02
N LEU A 205 21.95 33.49 16.72
CA LEU A 205 21.71 32.07 16.46
C LEU A 205 20.23 31.68 16.62
N ILE A 206 19.55 32.24 17.62
CA ILE A 206 18.11 32.04 17.82
C ILE A 206 17.32 32.63 16.65
N ARG A 207 17.64 33.86 16.20
CA ARG A 207 16.95 34.48 15.05
C ARG A 207 17.12 33.66 13.78
N ASP A 208 18.34 33.23 13.48
CA ASP A 208 18.63 32.44 12.28
C ASP A 208 17.80 31.15 12.27
N ARG A 209 17.69 30.49 13.42
CA ARG A 209 16.86 29.28 13.56
C ARG A 209 15.37 29.53 13.43
N ASN A 210 14.85 30.67 13.88
CA ASN A 210 13.45 31.01 13.64
C ASN A 210 13.17 31.14 12.13
N VAL A 211 14.09 31.75 11.38
CA VAL A 211 13.97 31.87 9.92
C VAL A 211 13.95 30.48 9.30
N VAL A 212 14.88 29.59 9.70
CA VAL A 212 14.93 28.21 9.17
C VAL A 212 13.62 27.45 9.41
N LEU A 213 13.09 27.46 10.64
CA LEU A 213 11.81 26.77 10.90
C LEU A 213 10.67 27.38 10.07
N SER A 214 10.62 28.71 9.97
CA SER A 214 9.59 29.40 9.20
C SER A 214 9.63 29.01 7.72
N GLU A 215 10.83 28.91 7.14
CA GLU A 215 11.00 28.47 5.75
C GLU A 215 10.61 26.99 5.56
N ILE A 216 10.97 26.10 6.49
CA ILE A 216 10.54 24.69 6.46
C ILE A 216 9.01 24.60 6.42
N ILE A 217 8.33 25.29 7.35
CA ILE A 217 6.87 25.28 7.43
C ILE A 217 6.22 25.93 6.20
N LYS A 218 6.81 27.01 5.70
CA LYS A 218 6.30 27.70 4.51
C LYS A 218 6.38 26.81 3.28
N VAL A 219 7.51 26.15 3.03
CA VAL A 219 7.66 25.20 1.91
C VAL A 219 6.71 24.02 2.06
N ALA A 220 6.55 23.50 3.29
CA ALA A 220 5.60 22.43 3.57
C ALA A 220 4.17 22.81 3.17
N VAL A 221 3.68 23.99 3.57
CA VAL A 221 2.30 24.43 3.32
C VAL A 221 2.09 24.91 1.89
N GLU A 222 3.01 25.71 1.34
CA GLU A 222 2.82 26.38 0.05
C GLU A 222 3.23 25.50 -1.14
N THR A 223 3.98 24.42 -0.92
CA THR A 223 4.53 23.59 -2.01
C THR A 223 4.23 22.11 -1.84
N VAL A 224 4.50 21.53 -0.67
CA VAL A 224 4.42 20.07 -0.48
C VAL A 224 2.98 19.60 -0.24
N PHE A 225 2.27 20.24 0.69
CA PHE A 225 0.94 19.83 1.14
C PHE A 225 -0.18 20.65 0.47
N THR A 226 -0.09 20.77 -0.86
CA THR A 226 -1.09 21.47 -1.68
C THR A 226 -1.97 20.49 -2.44
N ALA A 227 -3.18 20.94 -2.81
CA ALA A 227 -4.08 20.15 -3.65
C ALA A 227 -3.44 19.81 -5.00
N ASP A 228 -2.77 20.79 -5.63
CA ASP A 228 -2.09 20.60 -6.92
C ASP A 228 -0.98 19.53 -6.84
N THR A 229 -0.18 19.52 -5.77
CA THR A 229 0.88 18.52 -5.59
C THR A 229 0.28 17.13 -5.33
N GLN A 230 -0.82 17.06 -4.58
CA GLN A 230 -1.54 15.80 -4.35
C GLN A 230 -2.14 15.26 -5.66
N GLU A 231 -2.84 16.10 -6.42
CA GLU A 231 -3.44 15.72 -7.71
C GLU A 231 -2.37 15.32 -8.74
N ALA A 232 -1.22 15.99 -8.75
CA ALA A 232 -0.10 15.63 -9.63
C ALA A 232 0.48 14.22 -9.38
N ALA A 233 0.29 13.67 -8.18
CA ALA A 233 0.70 12.33 -7.80
C ALA A 233 -0.44 11.31 -7.90
N PHE A 234 -1.59 11.60 -7.29
CA PHE A 234 -2.73 10.69 -7.19
C PHE A 234 -3.64 10.69 -8.43
N GLY A 235 -3.52 11.69 -9.31
CA GLY A 235 -4.38 11.88 -10.45
C GLY A 235 -5.68 12.62 -10.11
N GLU A 236 -6.33 13.16 -11.14
CA GLU A 236 -7.70 13.66 -11.05
C GLU A 236 -8.69 12.53 -10.72
N PRO A 237 -9.88 12.83 -10.16
CA PRO A 237 -10.90 11.82 -9.91
C PRO A 237 -11.22 10.97 -11.15
N GLY A 238 -10.95 9.66 -11.06
CA GLY A 238 -11.17 8.71 -12.16
C GLY A 238 -9.97 8.53 -13.10
N VAL A 239 -8.89 9.28 -12.92
CA VAL A 239 -7.61 9.09 -13.61
C VAL A 239 -6.64 8.39 -12.65
N PRO A 240 -6.05 7.25 -13.03
CA PRO A 240 -5.08 6.56 -12.18
C PRO A 240 -3.85 7.42 -11.86
N GLY A 241 -3.42 7.38 -10.60
CA GLY A 241 -2.20 8.06 -10.15
C GLY A 241 -0.91 7.42 -10.68
N ASP A 242 0.19 8.14 -10.49
CA ASP A 242 1.54 7.72 -10.87
C ASP A 242 2.28 7.14 -9.64
N PRO A 243 2.68 5.85 -9.66
CA PRO A 243 3.32 5.20 -8.51
C PRO A 243 4.60 5.90 -8.04
N ASP A 244 5.45 6.36 -8.96
CA ASP A 244 6.73 6.98 -8.62
C ASP A 244 6.51 8.35 -7.97
N ARG A 245 5.51 9.10 -8.46
CA ARG A 245 5.13 10.39 -7.85
C ARG A 245 4.48 10.21 -6.48
N ILE A 246 3.67 9.16 -6.30
CA ILE A 246 3.07 8.84 -4.99
C ILE A 246 4.16 8.49 -3.96
N VAL A 247 5.14 7.66 -4.35
CA VAL A 247 6.30 7.36 -3.50
C VAL A 247 7.04 8.65 -3.16
N HIS A 248 7.35 9.46 -4.17
CA HIS A 248 8.08 10.71 -3.95
C HIS A 248 7.33 11.68 -3.01
N LEU A 249 6.01 11.78 -3.15
CA LEU A 249 5.18 12.61 -2.27
C LEU A 249 5.21 12.10 -0.82
N GLY A 250 5.16 10.78 -0.62
CA GLY A 250 5.35 10.16 0.70
C GLY A 250 6.73 10.45 1.29
N GLU A 251 7.79 10.36 0.48
CA GLU A 251 9.16 10.72 0.89
C GLU A 251 9.29 12.20 1.27
N LEU A 252 8.60 13.10 0.56
CA LEU A 252 8.59 14.52 0.90
C LEU A 252 7.93 14.76 2.27
N PHE A 253 6.84 14.07 2.59
CA PHE A 253 6.23 14.12 3.92
C PHE A 253 7.23 13.70 5.00
N VAL A 254 7.91 12.56 4.81
CA VAL A 254 8.92 12.03 5.74
C VAL A 254 10.11 13.01 5.86
N ARG A 255 10.54 13.61 4.74
CA ARG A 255 11.64 14.58 4.73
C ARG A 255 11.28 15.84 5.49
N THR A 256 10.08 16.40 5.30
CA THR A 256 9.61 17.55 6.06
C THR A 256 9.59 17.24 7.56
N PHE A 257 9.14 16.04 7.95
CA PHE A 257 9.19 15.59 9.34
C PHE A 257 10.63 15.55 9.89
N ASP A 258 11.57 14.97 9.13
CA ASP A 258 12.99 14.92 9.52
C ASP A 258 13.64 16.31 9.57
N GLU A 259 13.29 17.23 8.67
CA GLU A 259 13.82 18.61 8.68
C GLU A 259 13.41 19.36 9.96
N ILE A 260 12.16 19.19 10.41
CA ILE A 260 11.70 19.77 11.69
C ILE A 260 12.43 19.11 12.87
N LEU A 261 12.63 17.78 12.83
CA LEU A 261 13.40 17.07 13.84
C LEU A 261 14.86 17.55 13.90
N GLU A 262 15.55 17.60 12.77
CA GLU A 262 16.95 18.02 12.70
C GLU A 262 17.13 19.48 13.11
N TRP A 263 16.17 20.35 12.79
CA TRP A 263 16.14 21.71 13.30
C TRP A 263 16.14 21.73 14.85
N ALA A 264 15.24 20.96 15.48
CA ALA A 264 15.17 20.88 16.93
C ALA A 264 16.41 20.21 17.53
N ARG A 265 16.89 19.12 16.93
CA ARG A 265 18.11 18.40 17.34
C ARG A 265 19.34 19.30 17.30
N GLY A 266 19.47 20.13 16.27
CA GLY A 266 20.52 21.14 16.17
C GLY A 266 20.52 22.10 17.37
N ILE A 267 19.33 22.52 17.82
CA ILE A 267 19.17 23.33 19.03
C ILE A 267 19.53 22.53 20.28
N HIS A 268 18.99 21.31 20.42
CA HIS A 268 19.23 20.45 21.56
C HIS A 268 20.71 20.09 21.72
N GLY A 269 21.44 19.90 20.62
CA GLY A 269 22.85 19.50 20.57
C GLY A 269 23.84 20.65 20.78
N THR A 270 23.40 21.90 20.56
CA THR A 270 24.25 23.08 20.76
C THR A 270 24.53 23.31 22.25
N SER A 271 25.77 23.65 22.56
CA SER A 271 26.20 24.05 23.91
C SER A 271 26.18 25.58 24.02
N TYR A 272 25.81 26.09 25.19
CA TYR A 272 25.74 27.54 25.45
C TYR A 272 26.57 27.88 26.68
N ALA A 273 27.48 28.84 26.54
CA ALA A 273 28.22 29.37 27.67
C ALA A 273 27.32 30.20 28.60
N SER A 274 26.33 30.89 28.02
CA SER A 274 25.34 31.70 28.73
C SER A 274 24.11 30.87 29.13
N GLU A 275 23.75 30.89 30.42
CA GLU A 275 22.54 30.23 30.94
C GLU A 275 21.25 30.83 30.36
N PRO A 276 21.04 32.16 30.33
CA PRO A 276 19.88 32.74 29.66
C PRO A 276 19.74 32.30 28.20
N ALA A 277 20.84 32.28 27.43
CA ALA A 277 20.82 31.85 26.04
C ALA A 277 20.42 30.38 25.90
N ARG A 278 20.92 29.52 26.80
CA ARG A 278 20.52 28.12 26.88
C ARG A 278 19.02 27.98 27.12
N VAL A 279 18.48 28.69 28.11
CA VAL A 279 17.05 28.63 28.44
C VAL A 279 16.19 29.07 27.26
N ALA A 280 16.52 30.20 26.63
CA ALA A 280 15.78 30.70 25.47
C ALA A 280 15.80 29.70 24.30
N ALA A 281 16.96 29.12 24.00
CA ALA A 281 17.08 28.10 22.97
C ALA A 281 16.29 26.82 23.30
N ARG A 282 16.24 26.39 24.56
CA ARG A 282 15.45 25.21 24.96
C ARG A 282 13.95 25.43 24.83
N ILE A 283 13.48 26.66 25.02
CA ILE A 283 12.09 27.04 24.74
C ILE A 283 11.86 27.08 23.22
N GLN A 284 12.80 27.63 22.45
CA GLN A 284 12.72 27.67 20.99
C GLN A 284 12.52 26.28 20.37
N ALA A 285 13.27 25.27 20.82
CA ALA A 285 13.13 23.92 20.27
C ALA A 285 11.70 23.35 20.41
N GLN A 286 10.91 23.82 21.37
CA GLN A 286 9.54 23.33 21.62
C GLN A 286 8.54 23.77 20.54
N PHE A 287 8.89 24.73 19.68
CA PHE A 287 8.03 25.11 18.55
C PHE A 287 7.86 23.96 17.55
N ALA A 288 8.77 22.98 17.55
CA ALA A 288 8.64 21.74 16.78
C ALA A 288 7.61 20.78 17.38
N ASP A 289 7.28 20.86 18.68
CA ASP A 289 6.45 19.87 19.37
C ASP A 289 5.08 19.68 18.72
N GLN A 290 4.36 20.78 18.48
CA GLN A 290 3.02 20.73 17.90
C GLN A 290 3.07 20.26 16.45
N GLN A 291 4.08 20.69 15.68
CA GLN A 291 4.21 20.33 14.26
C GLN A 291 4.48 18.83 14.11
N LEU A 292 5.42 18.31 14.90
CA LEU A 292 5.77 16.88 14.90
C LEU A 292 4.59 16.03 15.37
N ARG A 293 3.86 16.48 16.40
CA ARG A 293 2.63 15.78 16.85
C ARG A 293 1.55 15.79 15.77
N ALA A 294 1.34 16.91 15.08
CA ALA A 294 0.34 17.02 14.01
C ALA A 294 0.67 16.08 12.86
N MET A 295 1.92 16.08 12.38
CA MET A 295 2.35 15.17 11.31
C MET A 295 2.28 13.69 11.74
N HIS A 296 2.68 13.38 12.97
CA HIS A 296 2.57 12.02 13.50
C HIS A 296 1.10 11.58 13.63
N ALA A 297 0.20 12.46 14.05
CA ALA A 297 -1.24 12.18 14.12
C ALA A 297 -1.81 11.91 12.73
N VAL A 298 -1.48 12.76 11.74
CA VAL A 298 -1.88 12.55 10.34
C VAL A 298 -1.43 11.18 9.84
N ALA A 299 -0.19 10.79 10.08
CA ALA A 299 0.31 9.47 9.67
C ALA A 299 -0.44 8.30 10.35
N ALA A 300 -0.80 8.45 11.63
CA ALA A 300 -1.59 7.46 12.35
C ALA A 300 -3.01 7.34 11.80
N ASP A 301 -3.68 8.47 11.58
CA ASP A 301 -5.04 8.53 11.01
C ASP A 301 -5.08 7.93 9.60
N LEU A 302 -4.07 8.24 8.78
CA LEU A 302 -3.93 7.68 7.43
C LEU A 302 -3.81 6.14 7.47
N ARG A 303 -3.06 5.61 8.45
CA ARG A 303 -2.88 4.17 8.63
C ARG A 303 -4.16 3.48 9.08
N GLU A 304 -4.91 4.07 10.01
CA GLU A 304 -6.20 3.52 10.46
C GLU A 304 -7.19 3.39 9.29
N VAL A 305 -7.22 4.39 8.41
CA VAL A 305 -8.03 4.34 7.19
C VAL A 305 -7.54 3.25 6.24
N ALA A 306 -6.22 3.14 6.03
CA ALA A 306 -5.63 2.14 5.13
C ALA A 306 -5.97 0.69 5.55
N ASP A 307 -5.97 0.40 6.85
CA ASP A 307 -6.22 -0.94 7.38
C ASP A 307 -7.63 -1.47 7.04
N THR A 308 -8.60 -0.60 6.82
CA THR A 308 -9.99 -0.97 6.46
C THR A 308 -10.36 -0.62 5.02
N LEU A 309 -9.45 0.01 4.27
CA LEU A 309 -9.74 0.62 2.98
C LEU A 309 -10.20 -0.41 1.94
N VAL A 310 -9.47 -1.50 1.81
CA VAL A 310 -9.74 -2.53 0.78
C VAL A 310 -11.11 -3.15 1.00
N GLU A 311 -11.47 -3.48 2.24
CA GLU A 311 -12.77 -4.06 2.60
C GLU A 311 -13.92 -3.11 2.27
N ARG A 312 -13.79 -1.84 2.69
CA ARG A 312 -14.81 -0.80 2.47
C ARG A 312 -15.00 -0.48 0.98
N LEU A 313 -13.92 -0.35 0.22
CA LEU A 313 -13.98 -0.17 -1.23
C LEU A 313 -14.55 -1.41 -1.94
N THR A 314 -14.31 -2.61 -1.42
CA THR A 314 -14.89 -3.84 -1.96
C THR A 314 -16.41 -3.90 -1.72
N ALA A 315 -16.86 -3.41 -0.56
CA ALA A 315 -18.28 -3.26 -0.22
C ALA A 315 -19.01 -2.15 -1.02
N GLY A 316 -18.32 -1.42 -1.90
CA GLY A 316 -18.90 -0.38 -2.76
C GLY A 316 -19.06 0.97 -2.08
N GLU A 317 -18.41 1.19 -0.93
CA GLU A 317 -18.44 2.48 -0.23
C GLU A 317 -17.62 3.53 -1.00
N GLN A 318 -18.16 4.75 -1.14
CA GLN A 318 -17.39 5.90 -1.60
C GLN A 318 -16.68 6.55 -0.41
N ILE A 319 -15.35 6.56 -0.44
CA ILE A 319 -14.52 7.02 0.68
C ILE A 319 -13.83 8.32 0.27
N ASN A 320 -14.20 9.42 0.92
CA ASN A 320 -13.49 10.69 0.84
C ASN A 320 -12.64 10.84 2.09
N VAL A 321 -11.33 10.74 1.94
CA VAL A 321 -10.38 10.89 3.05
C VAL A 321 -9.90 12.33 3.09
N THR A 322 -10.11 13.01 4.22
CA THR A 322 -9.57 14.34 4.46
C THR A 322 -8.95 14.34 5.85
N VAL A 323 -7.62 14.36 5.92
CA VAL A 323 -6.87 14.42 7.17
C VAL A 323 -6.19 15.79 7.24
N PRO A 324 -6.67 16.72 8.09
CA PRO A 324 -6.12 18.06 8.15
C PRO A 324 -4.75 18.04 8.82
N LEU A 325 -3.73 18.57 8.12
CA LEU A 325 -2.43 18.89 8.70
C LEU A 325 -2.38 20.38 9.00
N VAL A 326 -2.36 20.74 10.28
CA VAL A 326 -2.35 22.13 10.71
C VAL A 326 -1.06 22.45 11.44
N PHE A 327 -0.30 23.42 10.91
CA PHE A 327 0.87 23.96 11.56
C PHE A 327 0.50 25.21 12.35
N GLU A 328 0.63 25.18 13.67
CA GLU A 328 0.25 26.29 14.55
C GLU A 328 1.28 26.52 15.64
N VAL A 329 1.28 27.73 16.19
CA VAL A 329 2.15 28.11 17.30
C VAL A 329 1.31 28.21 18.57
N ASP A 330 1.68 27.47 19.62
CA ASP A 330 1.07 27.61 20.94
C ASP A 330 1.29 29.05 21.50
N PRO A 331 0.21 29.83 21.74
CA PRO A 331 0.31 31.19 22.25
C PRO A 331 0.98 31.28 23.64
N GLU A 332 0.88 30.23 24.46
CA GLU A 332 1.58 30.17 25.74
C GLU A 332 3.08 29.98 25.55
N LEU A 333 3.48 29.11 24.62
CA LEU A 333 4.88 28.92 24.26
C LEU A 333 5.49 30.20 23.70
N GLU A 334 4.79 30.89 22.79
CA GLU A 334 5.23 32.15 22.22
C GLU A 334 5.50 33.21 23.31
N ARG A 335 4.58 33.34 24.26
CA ARG A 335 4.72 34.25 25.41
C ARG A 335 5.91 33.88 26.32
N LYS A 336 6.12 32.59 26.58
CA LYS A 336 7.30 32.11 27.34
C LYS A 336 8.59 32.42 26.60
N PHE A 337 8.62 32.21 25.29
CA PHE A 337 9.77 32.47 24.45
C PHE A 337 10.13 33.96 24.40
N LYS A 338 9.13 34.84 24.22
CA LYS A 338 9.31 36.30 24.28
C LYS A 338 9.92 36.75 25.60
N THR A 339 9.41 36.21 26.72
CA THR A 339 9.94 36.50 28.07
C THR A 339 11.40 36.05 28.21
N ALA A 340 11.79 34.94 27.58
CA ALA A 340 13.17 34.47 27.59
C ALA A 340 14.09 35.34 26.72
N LEU A 341 13.62 35.80 25.55
CA LEU A 341 14.35 36.75 24.70
C LEU A 341 14.61 38.09 25.38
N ASP A 342 13.63 38.62 26.13
CA ASP A 342 13.79 39.87 26.87
C ASP A 342 14.92 39.81 27.91
N LYS A 343 15.21 38.61 28.44
CA LYS A 343 16.32 38.38 29.38
C LYS A 343 17.69 38.30 28.70
N LEU A 344 17.76 38.09 27.38
CA LEU A 344 19.02 38.10 26.62
C LEU A 344 19.49 39.50 26.26
N SER A 345 18.57 40.46 26.29
CA SER A 345 18.81 41.87 25.92
C SER A 345 19.18 42.74 27.14
N ARG A 346 19.26 42.15 28.33
CA ARG A 346 19.68 42.75 29.60
C ARG A 346 21.04 42.20 29.98
#